data_AF-A0A3P1SWP7-F1
#
_entry.id   AF-A0A3P1SWP7-F1
#
_cell.length_a   1.000
_cell.length_b   1.000
_cell.length_c   1.000
_cell.angle_alpha   90.00
_cell.angle_beta   90.00
_cell.angle_gamma   90.00
#
_symmetry.space_group_name_H-M   'P 1'
#
loop_
_entity.id
_entity.type
_entity.pdbx_description
1 polymer ?
#
loop_
_entity_poly.entity_id
_entity_poly.type
_entity_poly.pdbx_seq_one_letter_code
_entity_poly.pdbx_strand_id
1 'polypeptide(L)'
;MMELDKLEISLRRRSAWEAIDLGFALARRWFVPLWLLWLTSAVPLGVLLFLLFNEQLWLLMILVWWFKPLYEPPLLFWLSRAVFGEQLKVKTVIRQWWSVIRPQLFINLTLRRFNPSRSFTMPVALLEQLKGKARRSRISVLGKNQHAATWLTIVGIHLETILELAFITTLFVLIPEDLRWISLDDLIIAPGRIGEWLQLAGGLLCMSLIAPFYVAAGFALYLHRRSELEAWDIEISFRQINERVRESQTSKSKRFLSMSVLFIALSGLAVFHPIAEAAGKLSAREAKPVIEQVLADDDFGHTEETQYWKYVGSTDSEEAEAEDHWFIELLEMLFKRIGGFFEGYASIGKILIWIVGISLVVYLIYRVMGNTQWFSGLKRSRKRNINTPVELFGLDLRPEQLPDNPAAIAQQLAEAGEYREALSLLYRGALVYLVTEQAIDIPDSATEGECQLLVSQYRDVDESEYFSQLTHSWLAMAYGHILPEQEQVLVLCQQWSGVFGHEPG
;
A
#
# COMPACT_ATOMS: atom_id res chain seq x y z
N MET A 1 21.72 -8.41 -2.13
CA MET A 1 20.62 -8.74 -1.21
C MET A 1 20.70 -7.79 -0.04
N MET A 2 19.56 -7.29 0.43
CA MET A 2 19.48 -6.39 1.58
C MET A 2 19.74 -7.22 2.84
N GLU A 3 20.72 -6.84 3.68
CA GLU A 3 20.99 -7.53 4.94
C GLU A 3 19.92 -7.12 5.96
N LEU A 4 18.80 -7.84 5.95
CA LEU A 4 17.65 -7.60 6.84
C LEU A 4 18.02 -7.73 8.34
N ASP A 5 19.07 -8.49 8.64
CA ASP A 5 19.56 -8.74 10.01
C ASP A 5 20.18 -7.48 10.67
N LYS A 6 20.45 -6.41 9.89
CA LYS A 6 21.03 -5.15 10.37
C LYS A 6 20.01 -4.00 10.51
N LEU A 7 18.71 -4.29 10.36
CA LEU A 7 17.70 -3.24 10.48
C LEU A 7 17.62 -2.73 11.93
N GLU A 8 17.86 -1.43 12.14
CA GLU A 8 17.68 -0.79 13.45
C GLU A 8 16.19 -0.59 13.81
N ILE A 9 15.28 -1.04 12.95
CA ILE A 9 13.83 -0.90 13.09
C ILE A 9 13.21 -2.29 13.22
N SER A 10 12.28 -2.48 14.15
CA SER A 10 11.45 -3.69 14.16
C SER A 10 10.49 -3.67 12.97
N LEU A 11 10.58 -4.65 12.07
CA LEU A 11 9.59 -4.86 11.02
C LEU A 11 8.39 -5.57 11.64
N ARG A 12 7.30 -4.82 11.84
CA ARG A 12 5.99 -5.33 12.23
C ARG A 12 4.95 -4.83 11.23
N ARG A 13 3.81 -5.51 11.14
CA ARG A 13 2.66 -4.99 10.38
C ARG A 13 2.25 -3.64 10.99
N ARG A 14 2.29 -2.58 10.18
CA ARG A 14 1.96 -1.20 10.59
C ARG A 14 0.82 -0.68 9.72
N SER A 15 0.05 0.26 10.24
CA SER A 15 -0.77 1.13 9.41
C SER A 15 0.08 2.21 8.74
N ALA A 16 -0.45 2.87 7.71
CA ALA A 16 0.24 3.98 7.06
C ALA A 16 0.52 5.15 8.03
N TRP A 17 -0.36 5.38 9.01
CA TRP A 17 -0.17 6.42 10.03
C TRP A 17 0.93 6.04 11.04
N GLU A 18 0.96 4.79 11.50
CA GLU A 18 2.07 4.31 12.34
C GLU A 18 3.42 4.37 11.62
N ALA A 19 3.43 4.20 10.29
CA ALA A 19 4.64 4.39 9.50
C ALA A 19 5.10 5.86 9.48
N ILE A 20 4.18 6.83 9.45
CA ILE A 20 4.52 8.25 9.60
C ILE A 20 5.12 8.51 10.99
N ASP A 21 4.50 7.97 12.04
CA ASP A 21 4.99 8.11 13.42
C ASP A 21 6.39 7.53 13.61
N LEU A 22 6.66 6.37 13.00
CA LEU A 22 8.00 5.81 12.91
C LEU A 22 8.95 6.80 12.24
N GLY A 23 8.56 7.38 11.10
CA GLY A 23 9.36 8.40 10.43
C GLY A 23 9.68 9.58 11.33
N PHE A 24 8.72 10.04 12.15
CA PHE A 24 8.95 11.11 13.13
C PHE A 24 9.87 10.64 14.26
N ALA A 25 9.78 9.39 14.71
CA ALA A 25 10.73 8.83 15.67
C ALA A 25 12.16 8.78 15.11
N LEU A 26 12.33 8.39 13.85
CA LEU A 26 13.63 8.41 13.16
C LEU A 26 14.18 9.83 13.02
N ALA A 27 13.32 10.78 12.63
CA ALA A 27 13.68 12.19 12.52
C ALA A 27 14.12 12.76 13.88
N ARG A 28 13.42 12.44 14.99
CA ARG A 28 13.83 12.86 16.34
C ARG A 28 15.16 12.26 16.75
N ARG A 29 15.37 10.96 16.50
CA ARG A 29 16.60 10.25 16.86
C ARG A 29 17.81 10.81 16.13
N TRP A 30 17.66 11.16 14.86
CA TRP A 30 18.75 11.63 14.00
C TRP A 30 18.55 13.05 13.48
N PHE A 31 17.92 13.90 14.28
CA PHE A 31 17.54 15.25 13.86
C PHE A 31 18.73 16.07 13.39
N VAL A 32 19.81 16.10 14.18
CA VAL A 32 20.98 16.95 13.91
C VAL A 32 21.66 16.60 12.58
N PRO A 33 22.01 15.33 12.28
CA PRO A 33 22.51 14.97 10.95
C PRO A 33 21.61 15.40 9.79
N LEU A 34 20.30 15.17 9.90
CA LEU A 34 19.33 15.51 8.85
C LEU A 34 19.22 17.01 8.64
N TRP A 35 19.15 17.76 9.74
CA TRP A 35 19.06 19.21 9.72
C TRP A 35 20.32 19.84 9.12
N LEU A 36 21.51 19.35 9.48
CA LEU A 36 22.78 19.80 8.88
C LEU A 36 22.87 19.47 7.37
N LEU A 37 22.39 18.30 6.95
CA LEU A 37 22.32 17.95 5.52
C LEU A 37 21.37 18.87 4.75
N TRP A 38 20.27 19.27 5.38
CA TRP A 38 19.33 20.24 4.80
C TRP A 38 20.00 21.61 4.67
N LEU A 39 20.59 22.12 5.75
CA LEU A 39 21.26 23.43 5.78
C LEU A 39 22.42 23.51 4.79
N THR A 40 23.22 22.47 4.67
CA THR A 40 24.35 22.44 3.72
C THR A 40 23.91 22.45 2.26
N SER A 41 22.64 22.10 1.99
CA SER A 41 22.04 22.22 0.65
C SER A 41 21.33 23.56 0.46
N ALA A 42 20.60 24.03 1.46
CA ALA A 42 19.77 25.22 1.39
C ALA A 42 20.56 26.53 1.55
N VAL A 43 21.51 26.60 2.48
CA VAL A 43 22.27 27.83 2.78
C VAL A 43 23.13 28.30 1.62
N PRO A 44 23.95 27.47 0.95
CA PRO A 44 24.74 27.93 -0.19
C PRO A 44 23.87 28.44 -1.34
N LEU A 45 22.72 27.79 -1.59
CA LEU A 45 21.77 28.26 -2.59
C LEU A 45 21.10 29.56 -2.15
N GLY A 46 20.67 29.64 -0.89
CA GLY A 46 20.06 30.85 -0.33
C GLY A 46 20.98 32.06 -0.41
N VAL A 47 22.27 31.89 -0.08
CA VAL A 47 23.29 32.94 -0.22
C VAL A 47 23.49 33.32 -1.69
N LEU A 48 23.58 32.35 -2.59
CA LEU A 48 23.71 32.63 -4.02
C LEU A 48 22.50 33.41 -4.57
N LEU A 49 21.29 32.96 -4.25
CA LEU A 49 20.06 33.62 -4.66
C LEU A 49 19.93 35.00 -4.02
N PHE A 50 20.36 35.15 -2.76
CA PHE A 50 20.39 36.44 -2.09
C PHE A 50 21.30 37.42 -2.81
N LEU A 51 22.52 37.01 -3.17
CA LEU A 51 23.45 37.89 -3.91
C LEU A 51 22.87 38.34 -5.27
N LEU A 52 22.05 37.51 -5.91
CA LEU A 52 21.45 37.79 -7.21
C LEU A 52 20.15 38.61 -7.12
N PHE A 53 19.33 38.42 -6.08
CA PHE A 53 17.96 38.93 -5.98
C PHE A 53 17.70 39.71 -4.68
N ASN A 54 18.73 40.28 -4.05
CA ASN A 54 18.59 40.98 -2.77
C ASN A 54 17.59 42.16 -2.80
N GLU A 55 17.35 42.77 -3.96
CA GLU A 55 16.39 43.86 -4.14
C GLU A 55 14.94 43.36 -4.24
N GLN A 56 14.73 42.06 -4.49
CA GLN A 56 13.41 41.43 -4.60
C GLN A 56 13.30 40.25 -3.62
N LEU A 57 13.19 40.56 -2.32
CA LEU A 57 13.12 39.56 -1.24
C LEU A 57 11.93 38.59 -1.39
N TRP A 58 10.79 39.05 -1.91
CA TRP A 58 9.65 38.18 -2.23
C TRP A 58 10.02 37.11 -3.27
N LEU A 59 10.80 37.45 -4.29
CA LEU A 59 11.24 36.52 -5.34
C LEU A 59 12.23 35.52 -4.75
N LEU A 60 13.14 35.99 -3.89
CA LEU A 60 14.07 35.14 -3.16
C LEU A 60 13.31 34.09 -2.33
N MET A 61 12.27 34.48 -1.60
CA MET A 61 11.43 33.55 -0.82
C MET A 61 10.78 32.48 -1.71
N ILE A 62 10.19 32.89 -2.84
CA ILE A 62 9.60 31.96 -3.81
C ILE A 62 10.64 30.99 -4.37
N LEU A 63 11.84 31.48 -4.71
CA LEU A 63 12.90 30.64 -5.26
C LEU A 63 13.41 29.64 -4.21
N VAL A 64 13.70 30.09 -2.98
CA VAL A 64 14.11 29.20 -1.88
C VAL A 64 13.06 28.10 -1.66
N TRP A 65 11.78 28.46 -1.64
CA TRP A 65 10.68 27.52 -1.56
C TRP A 65 10.64 26.58 -2.78
N TRP A 66 10.82 27.10 -4.00
CA TRP A 66 10.78 26.34 -5.27
C TRP A 66 11.89 25.29 -5.36
N PHE A 67 13.04 25.55 -4.74
CA PHE A 67 14.16 24.63 -4.71
C PHE A 67 14.12 23.58 -3.58
N LYS A 68 13.05 23.48 -2.78
CA LYS A 68 12.88 22.39 -1.79
C LYS A 68 13.26 20.97 -2.27
N PRO A 69 12.89 20.52 -3.50
CA PRO A 69 13.32 19.23 -4.04
C PRO A 69 14.84 19.04 -4.21
N LEU A 70 15.64 20.09 -4.06
CA LEU A 70 17.10 20.06 -4.03
C LEU A 70 17.63 19.69 -2.64
N TYR A 71 16.94 20.14 -1.58
CA TYR A 71 17.43 20.02 -0.20
C TYR A 71 17.09 18.67 0.44
N GLU A 72 16.01 18.03 -0.02
CA GLU A 72 15.44 16.81 0.56
C GLU A 72 16.17 15.50 0.19
N PRO A 73 16.68 15.29 -1.04
CA PRO A 73 17.31 14.02 -1.42
C PRO A 73 18.53 13.61 -0.56
N PRO A 74 19.43 14.51 -0.13
CA PRO A 74 20.53 14.17 0.77
C PRO A 74 20.07 13.57 2.11
N LEU A 75 18.94 14.04 2.66
CA LEU A 75 18.38 13.52 3.92
C LEU A 75 17.94 12.07 3.73
N LEU A 76 17.23 11.79 2.64
CA LEU A 76 16.78 10.43 2.31
C LEU A 76 17.96 9.49 2.06
N PHE A 77 18.99 9.95 1.34
CA PHE A 77 20.19 9.15 1.07
C PHE A 77 20.94 8.75 2.34
N TRP A 78 20.95 9.63 3.34
CA TRP A 78 21.54 9.36 4.63
C TRP A 78 20.63 8.42 5.46
N LEU A 79 19.33 8.70 5.53
CA LEU A 79 18.34 7.86 6.23
C LEU A 79 18.32 6.42 5.72
N SER A 80 18.41 6.22 4.41
CA SER A 80 18.36 4.90 3.80
C SER A 80 19.55 4.01 4.17
N ARG A 81 20.61 4.58 4.74
CA ARG A 81 21.78 3.85 5.27
C ARG A 81 21.76 3.77 6.78
N ALA A 82 21.39 4.86 7.45
CA ALA A 82 21.29 4.92 8.90
C ALA A 82 20.33 3.86 9.45
N VAL A 83 19.21 3.58 8.75
CA VAL A 83 18.26 2.53 9.13
C VAL A 83 18.86 1.11 9.09
N PHE A 84 19.94 0.89 8.34
CA PHE A 84 20.67 -0.39 8.25
C PHE A 84 21.95 -0.40 9.10
N GLY A 85 22.05 0.50 10.07
CA GLY A 85 23.22 0.61 10.97
C GLY A 85 24.43 1.32 10.36
N GLU A 86 24.37 1.79 9.11
CA GLU A 86 25.45 2.53 8.48
C GLU A 86 25.28 4.05 8.67
N GLN A 87 25.71 4.56 9.82
CA GLN A 87 25.65 5.99 10.14
C GLN A 87 26.81 6.74 9.46
N LEU A 88 26.55 7.27 8.26
CA LEU A 88 27.52 8.06 7.52
C LEU A 88 27.84 9.40 8.20
N LYS A 89 29.09 9.84 8.12
CA LYS A 89 29.45 11.24 8.45
C LYS A 89 28.83 12.19 7.44
N VAL A 90 28.28 13.31 7.89
CA VAL A 90 27.66 14.36 7.05
C VAL A 90 28.57 14.78 5.88
N LYS A 91 29.88 14.94 6.14
CA LYS A 91 30.88 15.29 5.11
C LYS A 91 30.93 14.30 3.94
N THR A 92 30.72 13.01 4.21
CA THR A 92 30.72 11.97 3.17
C THR A 92 29.54 12.12 2.23
N VAL A 93 28.35 12.43 2.77
CA VAL A 93 27.15 12.65 1.96
C VAL A 93 27.29 13.93 1.12
N ILE A 94 27.83 15.01 1.69
CA ILE A 94 28.06 16.26 0.97
C ILE A 94 28.99 16.05 -0.23
N ARG A 95 30.04 15.22 -0.09
CA ARG A 95 30.92 14.90 -1.22
C ARG A 95 30.20 14.18 -2.37
N GLN A 96 29.13 13.44 -2.07
CA GLN A 96 28.31 12.71 -3.05
C GLN A 96 27.03 13.47 -3.44
N TRP A 97 26.85 14.70 -2.97
CA TRP A 97 25.63 15.50 -3.10
C TRP A 97 25.13 15.59 -4.54
N TRP A 98 26.01 15.94 -5.49
CA TRP A 98 25.62 16.06 -6.90
C TRP A 98 25.15 14.74 -7.50
N SER A 99 25.77 13.61 -7.12
CA SER A 99 25.37 12.28 -7.60
C SER A 99 23.98 11.88 -7.10
N VAL A 100 23.63 12.28 -5.87
CA VAL A 100 22.33 12.02 -5.25
C VAL A 100 21.21 12.83 -5.92
N ILE A 101 21.50 14.10 -6.27
CA ILE A 101 20.47 15.04 -6.70
C ILE A 101 20.28 15.07 -8.22
N ARG A 102 21.37 15.05 -9.01
CA ARG A 102 21.35 15.23 -10.47
C ARG A 102 20.36 14.34 -11.24
N PRO A 103 20.14 13.05 -10.90
CA PRO A 103 19.48 12.14 -11.84
C PRO A 103 18.03 12.50 -12.14
N GLN A 104 17.35 13.23 -11.23
CA GLN A 104 15.93 13.53 -11.34
C GLN A 104 15.59 14.99 -10.98
N LEU A 105 16.59 15.86 -10.79
CA LEU A 105 16.41 17.23 -10.32
C LEU A 105 15.45 18.04 -11.21
N PHE A 106 15.68 18.04 -12.53
CA PHE A 106 14.87 18.83 -13.47
C PHE A 106 13.38 18.44 -13.44
N ILE A 107 13.09 17.14 -13.42
CA ILE A 107 11.71 16.63 -13.39
C ILE A 107 11.08 16.86 -12.00
N ASN A 108 11.90 16.82 -10.94
CA ASN A 108 11.46 17.11 -9.58
C ASN A 108 11.13 18.60 -9.36
N LEU A 109 11.84 19.51 -10.03
CA LEU A 109 11.59 20.94 -9.97
C LEU A 109 10.41 21.40 -10.84
N THR A 110 10.07 20.65 -11.90
CA THR A 110 9.02 21.05 -12.85
C THR A 110 7.70 20.32 -12.59
N LEU A 111 7.59 19.05 -13.01
CA LEU A 111 6.33 18.31 -13.02
C LEU A 111 6.01 17.68 -11.66
N ARG A 112 7.00 17.05 -11.03
CA ARG A 112 6.77 16.30 -9.77
C ARG A 112 6.70 17.21 -8.55
N ARG A 113 7.01 18.49 -8.72
CA ARG A 113 6.85 19.51 -7.69
C ARG A 113 5.42 19.55 -7.16
N PHE A 114 4.44 19.39 -8.05
CA PHE A 114 3.01 19.43 -7.74
C PHE A 114 2.43 18.07 -7.34
N ASN A 115 3.26 17.05 -7.13
CA ASN A 115 2.79 15.76 -6.63
C ASN A 115 2.70 15.79 -5.10
N PRO A 116 1.50 15.70 -4.49
CA PRO A 116 1.35 15.72 -3.04
C PRO A 116 1.91 14.48 -2.35
N SER A 117 2.24 13.41 -3.08
CA SER A 117 2.92 12.22 -2.55
C SER A 117 4.44 12.21 -2.80
N ARG A 118 5.06 13.38 -3.04
CA ARG A 118 6.48 13.47 -3.46
C ARG A 118 7.45 12.81 -2.47
N SER A 119 7.28 13.00 -1.16
CA SER A 119 8.17 12.42 -0.14
C SER A 119 8.16 10.90 -0.17
N PHE A 120 6.98 10.29 -0.39
CA PHE A 120 6.79 8.85 -0.55
C PHE A 120 7.35 8.30 -1.87
N THR A 121 7.28 9.07 -2.97
CA THR A 121 7.75 8.61 -4.29
C THR A 121 9.23 8.89 -4.57
N MET A 122 9.89 9.68 -3.71
CA MET A 122 11.31 10.01 -3.82
C MET A 122 12.25 8.79 -3.65
N PRO A 123 12.00 7.85 -2.71
CA PRO A 123 12.81 6.63 -2.58
C PRO A 123 12.85 5.74 -3.83
N VAL A 124 11.73 5.61 -4.56
CA VAL A 124 11.70 4.85 -5.82
C VAL A 124 12.65 5.45 -6.85
N ALA A 125 12.74 6.78 -6.87
CA ALA A 125 13.62 7.51 -7.76
C ALA A 125 15.10 7.39 -7.35
N LEU A 126 15.39 7.55 -6.05
CA LEU A 126 16.75 7.67 -5.53
C LEU A 126 17.40 6.32 -5.20
N LEU A 127 16.66 5.42 -4.56
CA LEU A 127 17.17 4.15 -4.04
C LEU A 127 17.02 3.03 -5.07
N GLU A 128 15.85 2.92 -5.71
CA GLU A 128 15.61 1.88 -6.73
C GLU A 128 16.15 2.30 -8.12
N GLN A 129 16.50 3.57 -8.31
CA GLN A 129 17.04 4.14 -9.55
C GLN A 129 16.18 3.89 -10.81
N LEU A 130 14.88 3.59 -10.64
CA LEU A 130 13.96 3.30 -11.73
C LEU A 130 13.58 4.56 -12.52
N LYS A 131 13.39 4.41 -13.84
CA LYS A 131 13.02 5.49 -14.77
C LYS A 131 11.82 5.10 -15.66
N GLY A 132 11.19 6.11 -16.26
CA GLY A 132 10.15 5.92 -17.29
C GLY A 132 8.97 5.04 -16.86
N LYS A 133 8.61 4.07 -17.73
CA LYS A 133 7.49 3.14 -17.53
C LYS A 133 7.67 2.26 -16.29
N ALA A 134 8.88 1.75 -16.05
CA ALA A 134 9.19 0.91 -14.88
C ALA A 134 8.92 1.65 -13.57
N ARG A 135 9.37 2.91 -13.47
CA ARG A 135 9.08 3.76 -12.30
C ARG A 135 7.57 3.98 -12.10
N ARG A 136 6.84 4.25 -13.19
CA ARG A 136 5.39 4.52 -13.11
C ARG A 136 4.62 3.28 -12.66
N SER A 137 4.95 2.10 -13.21
CA SER A 137 4.38 0.83 -12.77
C SER A 137 4.66 0.57 -11.30
N ARG A 138 5.92 0.74 -10.87
CA ARG A 138 6.32 0.56 -9.47
C ARG A 138 5.58 1.50 -8.52
N ILE A 139 5.43 2.77 -8.87
CA ILE A 139 4.66 3.74 -8.06
C ILE A 139 3.18 3.39 -8.03
N SER A 140 2.61 2.89 -9.14
CA SER A 140 1.21 2.45 -9.18
C SER A 140 0.95 1.32 -8.18
N VAL A 141 1.85 0.34 -8.10
CA VAL A 141 1.76 -0.78 -7.14
C VAL A 141 1.99 -0.31 -5.70
N LEU A 142 3.05 0.49 -5.47
CA LEU A 142 3.37 1.01 -4.13
C LEU A 142 2.29 1.96 -3.59
N GLY A 143 1.70 2.78 -4.46
CA GLY A 143 0.76 3.85 -4.12
C GLY A 143 -0.68 3.39 -3.86
N LYS A 144 -1.03 2.12 -4.09
CA LYS A 144 -2.35 1.59 -3.70
C LYS A 144 -2.57 1.77 -2.19
N ASN A 145 -3.71 2.37 -1.82
CA ASN A 145 -4.13 2.66 -0.45
C ASN A 145 -3.16 3.56 0.37
N GLN A 146 -2.38 4.41 -0.30
CA GLN A 146 -1.41 5.32 0.36
C GLN A 146 -1.89 6.78 0.42
N HIS A 147 -3.13 6.99 0.87
CA HIS A 147 -3.69 8.34 1.07
C HIS A 147 -2.91 9.15 2.13
N ALA A 148 -2.31 8.46 3.10
CA ALA A 148 -1.48 9.06 4.15
C ALA A 148 -0.28 9.86 3.57
N ALA A 149 0.27 9.44 2.42
CA ALA A 149 1.37 10.16 1.77
C ALA A 149 0.95 11.55 1.27
N THR A 150 -0.28 11.70 0.77
CA THR A 150 -0.84 12.99 0.35
C THR A 150 -1.13 13.86 1.57
N TRP A 151 -1.76 13.29 2.59
CA TRP A 151 -2.05 13.99 3.85
C TRP A 151 -0.79 14.48 4.55
N LEU A 152 0.31 13.72 4.50
CA LEU A 152 1.60 14.14 5.04
C LEU A 152 2.07 15.48 4.43
N THR A 153 1.85 15.71 3.13
CA THR A 153 2.19 16.98 2.49
C THR A 153 1.22 18.09 2.87
N ILE A 154 -0.09 17.79 2.90
CA ILE A 154 -1.11 18.77 3.29
C ILE A 154 -0.85 19.24 4.72
N VAL A 155 -0.77 18.32 5.67
CA VAL A 155 -0.49 18.61 7.08
C VAL A 155 0.89 19.27 7.22
N GLY A 156 1.90 18.80 6.49
CA GLY A 156 3.24 19.40 6.53
C GLY A 156 3.25 20.87 6.12
N ILE A 157 2.51 21.26 5.07
CA ILE A 157 2.38 22.65 4.65
C ILE A 157 1.69 23.48 5.75
N HIS A 158 0.60 22.98 6.32
CA HIS A 158 -0.12 23.70 7.39
C HIS A 158 0.74 23.85 8.65
N LEU A 159 1.46 22.80 9.07
CA LEU A 159 2.38 22.87 10.20
C LEU A 159 3.50 23.88 9.95
N GLU A 160 4.05 23.91 8.73
CA GLU A 160 5.07 24.90 8.36
C GLU A 160 4.51 26.33 8.44
N THR A 161 3.33 26.57 7.89
CA THR A 161 2.66 27.89 7.93
C THR A 161 2.27 28.31 9.35
N ILE A 162 1.75 27.40 10.16
CA ILE A 162 1.40 27.68 11.57
C ILE A 162 2.67 28.01 12.35
N LEU A 163 3.76 27.27 12.14
CA LEU A 163 5.03 27.50 12.82
C LEU A 163 5.64 28.85 12.43
N GLU A 164 5.56 29.21 11.14
CA GLU A 164 6.03 30.50 10.63
C GLU A 164 5.20 31.66 11.19
N LEU A 165 3.87 31.55 11.17
CA LEU A 165 2.99 32.55 11.76
C LEU A 165 3.26 32.70 13.27
N ALA A 166 3.36 31.59 14.00
CA ALA A 166 3.68 31.58 15.42
C ALA A 166 5.04 32.24 15.70
N PHE A 167 6.06 32.00 14.85
CA PHE A 167 7.36 32.63 14.96
C PHE A 167 7.26 34.15 14.79
N ILE A 168 6.60 34.64 13.74
CA ILE A 168 6.42 36.07 13.48
C ILE A 168 5.61 36.73 14.61
N THR A 169 4.49 36.14 15.02
CA THR A 169 3.66 36.65 16.11
C THR A 169 4.42 36.69 17.43
N THR A 170 5.22 35.66 17.74
CA THR A 170 6.04 35.64 18.95
C THR A 170 7.05 36.78 18.94
N LEU A 171 7.74 37.00 17.83
CA LEU A 171 8.69 38.12 17.71
C LEU A 171 7.99 39.47 17.82
N PHE A 172 6.80 39.61 17.24
CA PHE A 172 5.99 40.83 17.35
C PHE A 172 5.57 41.12 18.80
N VAL A 173 5.12 40.10 19.53
CA VAL A 173 4.69 40.23 20.94
C VAL A 173 5.87 40.59 21.86
N LEU A 174 7.08 40.13 21.54
CA LEU A 174 8.29 40.49 22.28
C LEU A 174 8.71 41.96 22.11
N ILE A 175 8.18 42.67 21.10
CA ILE A 175 8.42 44.10 20.92
C ILE A 175 7.47 44.88 21.86
N PRO A 176 8.01 45.68 22.81
CA PRO A 176 7.20 46.53 23.68
C PRO A 176 6.26 47.43 22.88
N GLU A 177 5.05 47.68 23.40
CA GLU A 177 4.01 48.42 22.68
C GLU A 177 4.48 49.80 22.21
N ASP A 178 5.25 50.51 23.04
CA ASP A 178 5.81 51.83 22.74
C ASP A 178 6.85 51.82 21.61
N LEU A 179 7.43 50.65 21.31
CA LEU A 179 8.45 50.46 20.28
C LEU A 179 7.90 49.83 19.01
N ARG A 180 6.59 49.53 18.92
CA ARG A 180 6.01 48.92 17.71
C ARG A 180 5.93 49.95 16.59
N TRP A 181 6.79 49.80 15.59
CA TRP A 181 6.81 50.63 14.38
C TRP A 181 5.92 50.13 13.24
N ILE A 182 5.32 48.94 13.39
CA ILE A 182 4.48 48.28 12.37
C ILE A 182 3.35 47.52 13.06
N SER A 183 2.22 47.35 12.38
CA SER A 183 1.13 46.48 12.86
C SER A 183 1.42 45.02 12.54
N LEU A 184 0.73 44.10 13.23
CA LEU A 184 0.85 42.66 12.95
C LEU A 184 0.31 42.30 11.56
N ASP A 185 -0.77 42.95 11.14
CA ASP A 185 -1.39 42.71 9.83
C ASP A 185 -0.46 43.15 8.69
N ASP A 186 0.18 44.32 8.83
CA ASP A 186 1.16 44.80 7.84
C ASP A 186 2.39 43.89 7.80
N LEU A 187 2.85 43.39 8.96
CA LEU A 187 3.98 42.47 9.03
C LEU A 187 3.72 41.15 8.29
N ILE A 188 2.47 40.75 8.11
CA ILE A 188 2.08 39.51 7.42
C ILE A 188 1.76 39.77 5.95
N ILE A 189 0.97 40.81 5.65
CA ILE A 189 0.34 41.03 4.34
C ILE A 189 1.21 41.91 3.43
N ALA A 190 1.75 43.00 3.98
CA ALA A 190 2.55 43.98 3.25
C ALA A 190 3.82 44.31 4.04
N PRO A 191 4.65 43.29 4.33
CA PRO A 191 5.83 43.49 5.16
C PRO A 191 6.73 44.51 4.49
N GLY A 192 6.99 45.64 5.15
CA GLY A 192 8.09 46.50 4.73
C GLY A 192 9.41 45.71 4.73
N ARG A 193 10.50 46.30 4.25
CA ARG A 193 11.79 45.61 4.06
C ARG A 193 12.27 44.81 5.29
N ILE A 194 12.11 45.33 6.51
CA ILE A 194 12.46 44.60 7.75
C ILE A 194 11.57 43.36 7.96
N GLY A 195 10.27 43.49 7.67
CA GLY A 195 9.32 42.39 7.71
C GLY A 195 9.65 41.30 6.68
N GLU A 196 10.03 41.67 5.46
CA GLU A 196 10.42 40.70 4.42
C GLU A 196 11.64 39.89 4.85
N TRP A 197 12.62 40.54 5.47
CA TRP A 197 13.77 39.86 6.07
C TRP A 197 13.37 38.91 7.19
N LEU A 198 12.44 39.34 8.06
CA LEU A 198 11.93 38.53 9.15
C LEU A 198 11.20 37.29 8.63
N GLN A 199 10.34 37.46 7.61
CA GLN A 199 9.63 36.37 6.95
C GLN A 199 10.60 35.42 6.25
N LEU A 200 11.61 35.92 5.52
CA LEU A 200 12.61 35.08 4.88
C LEU A 200 13.38 34.23 5.91
N ALA A 201 13.84 34.85 6.99
CA ALA A 201 14.58 34.17 8.05
C ALA A 201 13.70 33.15 8.79
N GLY A 202 12.48 33.56 9.16
CA GLY A 202 11.49 32.72 9.83
C GLY A 202 11.04 31.55 8.97
N GLY A 203 10.70 31.80 7.72
CA GLY A 203 10.33 30.79 6.73
C GLY A 203 11.46 29.78 6.50
N LEU A 204 12.71 30.24 6.31
CA LEU A 204 13.85 29.34 6.12
C LEU A 204 14.13 28.49 7.38
N LEU A 205 14.01 29.07 8.57
CA LEU A 205 14.11 28.35 9.84
C LEU A 205 13.01 27.28 9.94
N CYS A 206 11.74 27.66 9.77
CA CYS A 206 10.60 26.74 9.88
C CYS A 206 10.67 25.62 8.85
N MET A 207 11.02 25.93 7.60
CA MET A 207 11.29 24.94 6.56
C MET A 207 12.38 23.95 6.97
N SER A 208 13.48 24.46 7.53
CA SER A 208 14.59 23.62 7.97
C SER A 208 14.19 22.66 9.09
N LEU A 209 13.33 23.10 10.01
CA LEU A 209 12.86 22.30 11.15
C LEU A 209 11.90 21.20 10.71
N ILE A 210 10.99 21.49 9.78
CA ILE A 210 9.97 20.54 9.30
C ILE A 210 10.55 19.52 8.31
N ALA A 211 11.56 19.90 7.50
CA ALA A 211 12.07 19.04 6.43
C ALA A 211 12.57 17.65 6.88
N PRO A 212 13.33 17.49 7.98
CA PRO A 212 13.70 16.17 8.51
C PRO A 212 12.51 15.24 8.76
N PHE A 213 11.45 15.76 9.37
CA PHE A 213 10.24 15.00 9.67
C PHE A 213 9.48 14.62 8.40
N TYR A 214 9.33 15.57 7.48
CA TYR A 214 8.66 15.33 6.20
C TYR A 214 9.35 14.24 5.37
N VAL A 215 10.69 14.30 5.26
CA VAL A 215 11.46 13.32 4.49
C VAL A 215 11.48 11.96 5.17
N ALA A 216 11.65 11.91 6.50
CA ALA A 216 11.68 10.65 7.23
C ALA A 216 10.31 9.94 7.23
N ALA A 217 9.21 10.67 7.38
CA ALA A 217 7.86 10.11 7.27
C ALA A 217 7.57 9.56 5.87
N GLY A 218 7.93 10.29 4.81
CA GLY A 218 7.79 9.80 3.44
C GLY A 218 8.63 8.54 3.16
N PHE A 219 9.85 8.48 3.72
CA PHE A 219 10.70 7.30 3.62
C PHE A 219 10.14 6.10 4.40
N ALA A 220 9.60 6.32 5.59
CA ALA A 220 9.00 5.27 6.41
C ALA A 220 7.74 4.68 5.75
N LEU A 221 6.89 5.52 5.14
CA LEU A 221 5.76 5.06 4.30
C LEU A 221 6.23 4.17 3.14
N TYR A 222 7.32 4.55 2.47
CA TYR A 222 7.92 3.75 1.40
C TYR A 222 8.42 2.39 1.92
N LEU A 223 9.15 2.38 3.04
CA LEU A 223 9.69 1.16 3.62
C LEU A 223 8.57 0.22 4.08
N HIS A 224 7.52 0.77 4.68
CA HIS A 224 6.34 0.01 5.08
C HIS A 224 5.68 -0.69 3.88
N ARG A 225 5.40 0.03 2.79
CA ARG A 225 4.79 -0.58 1.60
C ARG A 225 5.68 -1.57 0.89
N ARG A 226 6.98 -1.32 0.91
CA ARG A 226 7.94 -2.26 0.37
C ARG A 226 7.99 -3.55 1.20
N SER A 227 8.02 -3.44 2.53
CA SER A 227 7.98 -4.58 3.45
C SER A 227 6.72 -5.42 3.25
N GLU A 228 5.55 -4.78 3.07
CA GLU A 228 4.27 -5.47 2.87
C GLU A 228 4.21 -6.19 1.51
N LEU A 229 4.66 -5.54 0.43
CA LEU A 229 4.59 -6.12 -0.93
C LEU A 229 5.68 -7.16 -1.20
N GLU A 230 6.84 -7.01 -0.57
CA GLU A 230 7.97 -7.95 -0.71
C GLU A 230 7.97 -9.01 0.41
N ALA A 231 6.95 -9.01 1.28
CA ALA A 231 6.78 -9.96 2.38
C ALA A 231 8.01 -10.08 3.29
N TRP A 232 8.75 -8.98 3.51
CA TRP A 232 9.97 -8.99 4.33
C TRP A 232 9.67 -9.34 5.79
N ASP A 233 8.50 -8.95 6.29
CA ASP A 233 8.03 -9.30 7.63
C ASP A 233 7.81 -10.82 7.78
N ILE A 234 7.23 -11.44 6.76
CA ILE A 234 7.02 -12.89 6.71
C ILE A 234 8.36 -13.63 6.59
N GLU A 235 9.26 -13.19 5.69
CA GLU A 235 10.59 -13.81 5.51
C GLU A 235 11.37 -13.85 6.82
N ILE A 236 11.42 -12.72 7.54
CA ILE A 236 12.14 -12.62 8.81
C ILE A 236 11.49 -13.51 9.87
N SER A 237 10.16 -13.53 9.95
CA SER A 237 9.44 -14.39 10.89
C SER A 237 9.74 -15.87 10.66
N PHE A 238 9.75 -16.33 9.39
CA PHE A 238 10.15 -17.69 9.04
C PHE A 238 11.61 -17.98 9.35
N ARG A 239 12.52 -17.03 9.10
CA ARG A 239 13.94 -17.19 9.43
C ARG A 239 14.16 -17.36 10.93
N GLN A 240 13.49 -16.54 11.75
CA GLN A 240 13.54 -16.64 13.22
C GLN A 240 12.91 -17.95 13.73
N ILE A 241 11.84 -18.44 13.10
CA ILE A 241 11.28 -19.75 13.43
C ILE A 241 12.29 -20.85 13.09
N ASN A 242 12.92 -20.80 11.91
CA ASN A 242 13.91 -21.78 11.50
C ASN A 242 15.15 -21.79 12.42
N GLU A 243 15.63 -20.62 12.84
CA GLU A 243 16.73 -20.50 13.80
C GLU A 243 16.36 -21.13 15.15
N ARG A 244 15.19 -20.78 15.71
CA ARG A 244 14.68 -21.40 16.96
C ARG A 244 14.54 -22.91 16.84
N VAL A 245 14.06 -23.42 15.69
CA VAL A 245 13.96 -24.86 15.43
C VAL A 245 15.35 -25.50 15.39
N ARG A 246 16.33 -24.90 14.69
CA ARG A 246 17.71 -25.40 14.63
C ARG A 246 18.41 -25.36 15.99
N GLU A 247 18.21 -24.32 16.79
CA GLU A 247 18.70 -24.25 18.17
C GLU A 247 18.06 -25.33 19.05
N SER A 248 16.76 -25.57 18.90
CA SER A 248 16.08 -26.64 19.63
C SER A 248 16.59 -28.04 19.22
N GLN A 249 16.88 -28.26 17.94
CA GLN A 249 17.41 -29.52 17.43
C GLN A 249 18.86 -29.76 17.86
N THR A 250 19.71 -28.74 17.82
CA THR A 250 21.11 -28.83 18.29
C THR A 250 21.17 -29.00 19.82
N SER A 251 20.27 -28.36 20.57
CA SER A 251 20.13 -28.56 22.02
C SER A 251 19.62 -29.96 22.37
N LYS A 252 18.63 -30.48 21.62
CA LYS A 252 18.17 -31.87 21.74
C LYS A 252 19.28 -32.87 21.40
N SER A 253 20.07 -32.62 20.36
CA SER A 253 21.22 -33.47 19.99
C SER A 253 22.32 -33.47 21.05
N LYS A 254 22.65 -32.31 21.64
CA LYS A 254 23.61 -32.22 22.76
C LYS A 254 23.09 -32.89 24.04
N ARG A 255 21.81 -32.75 24.36
CA ARG A 255 21.18 -33.46 25.49
C ARG A 255 21.18 -34.97 25.25
N PHE A 256 20.84 -35.43 24.05
CA PHE A 256 20.92 -36.85 23.67
C PHE A 256 22.34 -37.39 23.78
N LEU A 257 23.35 -36.65 23.32
CA LEU A 257 24.75 -37.07 23.45
C LEU A 257 25.20 -37.14 24.91
N SER A 258 24.83 -36.15 25.74
CA SER A 258 25.15 -36.16 27.18
C SER A 258 24.40 -37.25 27.94
N MET A 259 23.15 -37.53 27.57
CA MET A 259 22.34 -38.60 28.13
C MET A 259 22.87 -39.97 27.70
N SER A 260 23.30 -40.15 26.46
CA SER A 260 23.92 -41.39 26.00
C SER A 260 25.26 -41.65 26.67
N VAL A 261 26.08 -40.62 26.91
CA VAL A 261 27.33 -40.75 27.69
C VAL A 261 27.04 -41.11 29.16
N LEU A 262 26.00 -40.50 29.75
CA LEU A 262 25.55 -40.84 31.10
C LEU A 262 24.92 -42.24 31.17
N PHE A 263 24.20 -42.66 30.13
CA PHE A 263 23.59 -44.00 30.02
C PHE A 263 24.66 -45.07 29.85
N ILE A 264 25.72 -44.83 29.06
CA ILE A 264 26.86 -45.75 28.94
C ILE A 264 27.63 -45.85 30.27
N ALA A 265 27.70 -44.75 31.04
CA ALA A 265 28.28 -44.75 32.38
C ALA A 265 27.39 -45.44 33.44
N LEU A 266 26.06 -45.44 33.27
CA LEU A 266 25.10 -46.09 34.20
C LEU A 266 24.73 -47.52 33.79
N SER A 267 24.93 -47.91 32.53
CA SER A 267 24.58 -49.24 31.99
C SER A 267 25.58 -50.34 32.39
N GLY A 268 26.40 -50.10 33.42
CA GLY A 268 27.09 -51.14 34.18
C GLY A 268 26.16 -51.99 35.05
N LEU A 269 24.91 -51.56 35.31
CA LEU A 269 23.90 -52.35 36.02
C LEU A 269 22.49 -51.85 35.66
N ALA A 270 21.77 -52.53 34.77
CA ALA A 270 20.32 -52.80 34.89
C ALA A 270 19.75 -53.35 33.58
N VAL A 271 18.87 -54.33 33.74
CA VAL A 271 18.11 -55.03 32.71
C VAL A 271 17.21 -54.06 31.94
N PHE A 272 17.31 -54.07 30.61
CA PHE A 272 16.45 -53.28 29.72
C PHE A 272 15.00 -53.78 29.75
N HIS A 273 14.06 -52.88 30.05
CA HIS A 273 12.65 -52.99 29.69
C HIS A 273 12.41 -52.07 28.48
N PRO A 274 11.74 -52.52 27.40
CA PRO A 274 11.48 -51.66 26.25
C PRO A 274 10.29 -50.75 26.56
N ILE A 275 10.54 -49.45 26.70
CA ILE A 275 9.50 -48.41 26.55
C ILE A 275 9.82 -47.68 25.25
N ALA A 276 9.24 -48.19 24.17
CA ALA A 276 9.10 -47.47 22.93
C ALA A 276 7.62 -47.55 22.57
N GLU A 277 6.82 -46.63 23.12
CA GLU A 277 5.47 -46.40 22.63
C GLU A 277 5.47 -45.13 21.81
N ALA A 278 5.05 -45.30 20.56
CA ALA A 278 5.08 -44.32 19.51
C ALA A 278 4.26 -43.08 19.88
N ALA A 279 4.78 -41.90 19.50
CA ALA A 279 3.97 -40.70 19.41
C ALA A 279 2.81 -40.96 18.42
N GLY A 280 1.63 -41.24 18.96
CA GLY A 280 0.41 -41.46 18.21
C GLY A 280 0.05 -40.20 17.42
N LYS A 281 -0.28 -40.37 16.14
CA LYS A 281 -0.95 -39.35 15.34
C LYS A 281 -2.33 -39.12 15.96
N LEU A 282 -2.50 -37.98 16.63
CA LEU A 282 -3.79 -37.55 17.18
C LEU A 282 -4.82 -37.46 16.05
N SER A 283 -5.96 -38.12 16.24
CA SER A 283 -7.08 -38.04 15.29
C SER A 283 -7.80 -36.68 15.42
N ALA A 284 -8.48 -36.24 14.36
CA ALA A 284 -9.18 -34.95 14.35
C ALA A 284 -10.22 -34.79 15.49
N ARG A 285 -10.74 -35.91 16.02
CA ARG A 285 -11.66 -35.92 17.18
C ARG A 285 -10.96 -35.65 18.51
N GLU A 286 -9.70 -36.06 18.66
CA GLU A 286 -8.90 -35.87 19.87
C GLU A 286 -8.21 -34.50 19.88
N ALA A 287 -7.98 -33.90 18.71
CA ALA A 287 -7.39 -32.56 18.58
C ALA A 287 -8.35 -31.44 19.01
N LYS A 288 -9.66 -31.61 18.82
CA LYS A 288 -10.67 -30.57 19.15
C LYS A 288 -10.63 -30.10 20.62
N PRO A 289 -10.65 -30.98 21.63
CA PRO A 289 -10.60 -30.55 23.04
C PRO A 289 -9.25 -29.89 23.39
N VAL A 290 -8.15 -30.32 22.76
CA VAL A 290 -6.83 -29.71 22.97
C VAL A 290 -6.77 -28.29 22.38
N ILE A 291 -7.40 -28.06 21.22
CA ILE A 291 -7.50 -26.73 20.61
C ILE A 291 -8.39 -25.81 21.44
N GLU A 292 -9.53 -26.30 21.96
CA GLU A 292 -10.38 -25.53 22.86
C GLU A 292 -9.65 -25.16 24.16
N GLN A 293 -8.81 -26.06 24.70
CA GLN A 293 -8.00 -25.79 25.88
C GLN A 293 -6.91 -24.75 25.63
N VAL A 294 -6.28 -24.75 24.45
CA VAL A 294 -5.28 -23.75 24.05
C VAL A 294 -5.93 -22.38 23.76
N LEU A 295 -7.13 -22.37 23.20
CA LEU A 295 -7.89 -21.12 22.96
C LEU A 295 -8.43 -20.50 24.26
N ALA A 296 -8.58 -21.30 25.32
CA ALA A 296 -8.98 -20.84 26.64
C ALA A 296 -7.80 -20.34 27.49
N ASP A 297 -6.56 -20.42 26.99
CA ASP A 297 -5.37 -19.88 27.65
C ASP A 297 -5.38 -18.34 27.58
N ASP A 298 -4.98 -17.68 28.67
CA ASP A 298 -4.99 -16.21 28.81
C ASP A 298 -4.14 -15.52 27.72
N ASP A 299 -3.14 -16.23 27.16
CA ASP A 299 -2.28 -15.73 26.08
C ASP A 299 -2.95 -15.76 24.68
N PHE A 300 -4.11 -16.44 24.49
CA PHE A 300 -4.69 -16.74 23.18
C PHE A 300 -6.04 -16.10 22.85
N GLY A 301 -6.64 -15.30 23.74
CA GLY A 301 -7.84 -14.54 23.35
C GLY A 301 -8.45 -13.67 24.44
N HIS A 302 -8.37 -12.36 24.25
CA HIS A 302 -9.30 -11.43 24.89
C HIS A 302 -10.16 -10.77 23.80
N THR A 303 -11.48 -10.88 23.96
CA THR A 303 -12.42 -10.10 23.16
C THR A 303 -12.56 -8.74 23.80
N GLU A 304 -11.95 -7.71 23.20
CA GLU A 304 -12.04 -6.34 23.71
C GLU A 304 -13.19 -5.62 23.02
N GLU A 305 -14.27 -5.31 23.76
CA GLU A 305 -15.33 -4.44 23.26
C GLU A 305 -14.82 -3.00 23.18
N THR A 306 -14.37 -2.59 22.00
CA THR A 306 -13.99 -1.20 21.74
C THR A 306 -15.21 -0.39 21.31
N GLN A 307 -15.62 0.57 22.13
CA GLN A 307 -16.64 1.54 21.73
C GLN A 307 -16.01 2.63 20.87
N TYR A 308 -16.56 2.84 19.67
CA TYR A 308 -16.24 3.98 18.82
C TYR A 308 -17.53 4.67 18.39
N TRP A 309 -17.49 5.99 18.31
CA TRP A 309 -18.61 6.79 17.86
C TRP A 309 -18.81 6.56 16.35
N LYS A 310 -19.81 5.75 16.00
CA LYS A 310 -20.29 5.62 14.63
C LYS A 310 -21.47 6.57 14.47
N TYR A 311 -21.28 7.64 13.71
CA TYR A 311 -22.36 8.54 13.34
C TYR A 311 -23.39 7.76 12.52
N VAL A 312 -24.57 7.55 13.09
CA VAL A 312 -25.76 7.04 12.40
C VAL A 312 -26.67 8.26 12.23
N GLY A 313 -26.37 9.06 11.21
CA GLY A 313 -27.15 10.25 10.90
C GLY A 313 -28.58 9.88 10.53
N SER A 314 -29.54 10.64 11.06
CA SER A 314 -30.90 10.67 10.56
C SER A 314 -30.91 11.24 9.15
N THR A 315 -31.66 10.59 8.27
CA THR A 315 -32.00 11.10 6.95
C THR A 315 -32.96 12.27 7.11
N ASP A 316 -32.45 13.44 7.48
CA ASP A 316 -33.19 14.69 7.40
C ASP A 316 -32.69 15.48 6.19
N SER A 317 -33.57 15.55 5.21
CA SER A 317 -33.30 15.96 3.83
C SER A 317 -33.23 17.49 3.66
N GLU A 318 -32.77 18.21 4.68
CA GLU A 318 -32.76 19.68 4.70
C GLU A 318 -31.36 20.29 4.95
N GLU A 319 -30.34 19.49 5.31
CA GLU A 319 -28.97 19.99 5.53
C GLU A 319 -28.10 20.05 4.25
N ALA A 320 -28.59 19.51 3.12
CA ALA A 320 -27.84 19.48 1.87
C ALA A 320 -27.66 20.87 1.20
N GLU A 321 -28.41 21.89 1.61
CA GLU A 321 -28.25 23.26 1.06
C GLU A 321 -27.27 24.12 1.86
N ALA A 322 -26.95 23.75 3.11
CA ALA A 322 -26.00 24.50 3.95
C ALA A 322 -24.53 24.09 3.71
N GLU A 323 -24.28 22.87 3.21
CA GLU A 323 -22.93 22.39 2.90
C GLU A 323 -22.31 23.07 1.66
N ASP A 324 -23.10 23.64 0.76
CA ASP A 324 -22.55 24.40 -0.37
C ASP A 324 -22.05 25.79 0.06
N HIS A 325 -22.68 26.40 1.07
CA HIS A 325 -22.35 27.76 1.48
C HIS A 325 -21.01 27.87 2.22
N TRP A 326 -20.65 26.93 3.10
CA TRP A 326 -19.35 27.02 3.80
C TRP A 326 -18.16 26.86 2.85
N PHE A 327 -18.30 26.05 1.80
CA PHE A 327 -17.24 25.85 0.81
C PHE A 327 -17.10 27.07 -0.10
N ILE A 328 -18.24 27.68 -0.49
CA ILE A 328 -18.25 28.94 -1.26
C ILE A 328 -17.72 30.09 -0.40
N GLU A 329 -18.09 30.19 0.88
CA GLU A 329 -17.56 31.19 1.81
C GLU A 329 -16.06 30.98 2.08
N LEU A 330 -15.61 29.73 2.25
CA LEU A 330 -14.19 29.41 2.36
C LEU A 330 -13.44 29.83 1.09
N LEU A 331 -13.98 29.52 -0.09
CA LEU A 331 -13.41 29.95 -1.37
C LEU A 331 -13.42 31.46 -1.50
N GLU A 332 -14.50 32.15 -1.15
CA GLU A 332 -14.60 33.60 -1.24
C GLU A 332 -13.63 34.27 -0.26
N MET A 333 -13.46 33.72 0.95
CA MET A 333 -12.47 34.16 1.92
C MET A 333 -11.04 33.92 1.43
N LEU A 334 -10.80 32.78 0.77
CA LEU A 334 -9.52 32.43 0.16
C LEU A 334 -9.23 33.34 -1.05
N PHE A 335 -10.22 33.63 -1.89
CA PHE A 335 -10.13 34.56 -3.02
C PHE A 335 -9.96 36.01 -2.57
N LYS A 336 -10.60 36.45 -1.49
CA LYS A 336 -10.38 37.77 -0.88
C LYS A 336 -9.00 37.87 -0.23
N ARG A 337 -8.54 36.82 0.46
CA ARG A 337 -7.20 36.78 1.08
C ARG A 337 -6.09 36.76 0.02
N ILE A 338 -6.29 36.01 -1.05
CA ILE A 338 -5.43 36.00 -2.23
C ILE A 338 -5.52 37.36 -2.95
N GLY A 339 -6.72 37.90 -3.12
CA GLY A 339 -6.98 39.19 -3.76
C GLY A 339 -6.25 40.34 -3.07
N GLY A 340 -6.33 40.45 -1.74
CA GLY A 340 -5.60 41.46 -0.95
C GLY A 340 -4.08 41.29 -1.02
N PHE A 341 -3.58 40.05 -1.15
CA PHE A 341 -2.15 39.78 -1.40
C PHE A 341 -1.69 40.23 -2.79
N PHE A 342 -2.61 40.35 -3.76
CA PHE A 342 -2.34 40.72 -5.15
C PHE A 342 -2.76 42.16 -5.52
N GLU A 343 -3.37 42.92 -4.61
CA GLU A 343 -3.70 44.35 -4.83
C GLU A 343 -2.44 45.19 -5.14
N GLY A 344 -1.26 44.78 -4.66
CA GLY A 344 0.02 45.40 -5.02
C GLY A 344 0.56 45.05 -6.42
N TYR A 345 0.05 44.00 -7.08
CA TYR A 345 0.60 43.47 -8.35
C TYR A 345 -0.51 42.94 -9.29
N ALA A 346 -1.51 43.79 -9.52
CA ALA A 346 -2.79 43.50 -10.19
C ALA A 346 -2.71 42.85 -11.60
N SER A 347 -1.56 42.83 -12.26
CA SER A 347 -1.38 42.26 -13.61
C SER A 347 -0.86 40.82 -13.61
N ILE A 348 -0.01 40.44 -12.66
CA ILE A 348 0.64 39.11 -12.63
C ILE A 348 -0.26 38.10 -11.91
N GLY A 349 -0.92 38.52 -10.82
CA GLY A 349 -1.86 37.68 -10.08
C GLY A 349 -3.04 37.21 -10.94
N LYS A 350 -3.56 38.08 -11.81
CA LYS A 350 -4.64 37.73 -12.76
C LYS A 350 -4.22 36.62 -13.72
N ILE A 351 -3.02 36.70 -14.28
CA ILE A 351 -2.51 35.68 -15.22
C ILE A 351 -2.27 34.35 -14.51
N LEU A 352 -1.71 34.37 -13.29
CA LEU A 352 -1.51 33.17 -12.48
C LEU A 352 -2.82 32.49 -12.10
N ILE A 353 -3.86 33.25 -11.73
CA ILE A 353 -5.19 32.71 -11.43
C ILE A 353 -5.80 32.04 -12.67
N TRP A 354 -5.68 32.66 -13.85
CA TRP A 354 -6.15 32.04 -15.09
C TRP A 354 -5.37 30.76 -15.41
N ILE A 355 -4.04 30.75 -15.23
CA ILE A 355 -3.22 29.54 -15.44
C ILE A 355 -3.62 28.43 -14.46
N VAL A 356 -3.82 28.75 -13.19
CA VAL A 356 -4.23 27.79 -12.16
C VAL A 356 -5.65 27.29 -12.44
N GLY A 357 -6.58 28.18 -12.79
CA GLY A 357 -7.95 27.82 -13.14
C GLY A 357 -8.01 26.91 -14.36
N ILE A 358 -7.30 27.25 -15.44
CA ILE A 358 -7.20 26.41 -16.64
C ILE A 358 -6.54 25.07 -16.30
N SER A 359 -5.47 25.07 -15.51
CA SER A 359 -4.80 23.84 -15.08
C SER A 359 -5.69 22.96 -14.22
N LEU A 360 -6.50 23.54 -13.35
CA LEU A 360 -7.49 22.84 -12.52
C LEU A 360 -8.59 22.24 -13.39
N VAL A 361 -9.12 22.99 -14.36
CA VAL A 361 -10.10 22.49 -15.33
C VAL A 361 -9.53 21.34 -16.14
N VAL A 362 -8.30 21.46 -16.66
CA VAL A 362 -7.61 20.38 -17.38
C VAL A 362 -7.36 19.17 -16.47
N TYR A 363 -7.00 19.38 -15.20
CA TYR A 363 -6.82 18.31 -14.23
C TYR A 363 -8.14 17.60 -13.90
N LEU A 364 -9.23 18.35 -13.74
CA LEU A 364 -10.57 17.81 -13.51
C LEU A 364 -11.05 17.02 -14.73
N ILE A 365 -10.86 17.56 -15.95
CA ILE A 365 -11.12 16.84 -17.21
C ILE A 365 -10.28 15.57 -17.27
N TYR A 366 -8.98 15.63 -16.98
CA TYR A 366 -8.10 14.46 -16.96
C TYR A 366 -8.55 13.42 -15.92
N ARG A 367 -8.97 13.84 -14.74
CA ARG A 367 -9.47 12.96 -13.67
C ARG A 367 -10.80 12.32 -14.06
N VAL A 368 -11.73 13.09 -14.63
CA VAL A 368 -13.03 12.62 -15.11
C VAL A 368 -12.86 11.67 -16.30
N MET A 369 -11.95 11.97 -17.23
CA MET A 369 -11.60 11.07 -18.35
C MET A 369 -10.85 9.81 -17.89
N GLY A 370 -10.05 9.91 -16.84
CA GLY A 370 -9.32 8.78 -16.23
C GLY A 370 -10.20 7.87 -15.37
N ASN A 371 -11.31 8.40 -14.84
CA ASN A 371 -12.28 7.66 -14.06
C ASN A 371 -13.42 7.17 -14.96
N THR A 372 -13.13 6.19 -15.82
CA THR A 372 -14.08 5.56 -16.76
C THR A 372 -15.29 4.90 -16.08
N GLN A 373 -15.27 4.80 -14.75
CA GLN A 373 -16.35 4.30 -13.91
C GLN A 373 -17.52 5.30 -13.77
N TRP A 374 -17.33 6.60 -14.00
CA TRP A 374 -18.43 7.57 -13.89
C TRP A 374 -19.34 7.58 -15.13
N PHE A 375 -18.84 7.13 -16.27
CA PHE A 375 -19.59 6.98 -17.52
C PHE A 375 -19.93 5.52 -17.86
N SER A 376 -19.73 4.58 -16.93
CA SER A 376 -20.04 3.16 -17.15
C SER A 376 -21.55 2.88 -17.23
N GLY A 377 -22.40 3.81 -16.78
CA GLY A 377 -23.86 3.71 -16.92
C GLY A 377 -24.39 3.97 -18.35
N LEU A 378 -23.58 4.55 -19.26
CA LEU A 378 -24.02 4.92 -20.61
C LEU A 378 -23.30 4.21 -21.77
N LYS A 379 -22.37 3.29 -21.51
CA LYS A 379 -21.72 2.51 -22.57
C LYS A 379 -22.39 1.16 -22.77
N ARG A 380 -23.41 1.19 -23.62
CA ARG A 380 -24.01 0.03 -24.30
C ARG A 380 -22.90 -0.81 -24.96
N SER A 381 -22.87 -2.09 -24.58
CA SER A 381 -22.14 -3.23 -25.16
C SER A 381 -21.09 -2.89 -26.23
N ARG A 382 -19.83 -2.78 -25.80
CA ARG A 382 -18.70 -3.02 -26.68
C ARG A 382 -18.32 -4.48 -26.46
N LYS A 383 -18.48 -5.33 -27.49
CA LYS A 383 -18.00 -6.73 -27.53
C LYS A 383 -16.64 -6.81 -26.83
N ARG A 384 -16.65 -7.36 -25.61
CA ARG A 384 -15.45 -7.59 -24.82
C ARG A 384 -14.89 -8.90 -25.33
N ASN A 385 -13.63 -8.90 -25.79
CA ASN A 385 -12.92 -10.15 -26.05
C ASN A 385 -12.87 -10.91 -24.73
N ILE A 386 -13.64 -11.99 -24.65
CA ILE A 386 -13.61 -12.95 -23.56
C ILE A 386 -12.28 -13.68 -23.75
N ASN A 387 -11.35 -13.47 -22.83
CA ASN A 387 -10.16 -14.31 -22.76
C ASN A 387 -10.63 -15.61 -22.11
N THR A 388 -10.70 -16.69 -22.88
CA THR A 388 -10.88 -18.03 -22.32
C THR A 388 -9.65 -18.37 -21.46
N PRO A 389 -9.82 -18.70 -20.17
CA PRO A 389 -8.71 -19.18 -19.35
C PRO A 389 -8.11 -20.44 -19.99
N VAL A 390 -6.78 -20.48 -20.13
CA VAL A 390 -6.09 -21.63 -20.76
C VAL A 390 -5.99 -22.80 -19.79
N GLU A 391 -5.84 -22.52 -18.49
CA GLU A 391 -5.82 -23.53 -17.42
C GLU A 391 -6.51 -22.97 -16.17
N LEU A 392 -7.41 -23.74 -15.55
CA LEU A 392 -7.95 -23.49 -14.21
C LEU A 392 -7.72 -24.74 -13.36
N PHE A 393 -7.21 -24.60 -12.14
CA PHE A 393 -6.97 -25.74 -11.23
C PHE A 393 -5.98 -26.80 -11.74
N GLY A 394 -5.09 -26.42 -12.68
CA GLY A 394 -4.25 -27.38 -13.40
C GLY A 394 -5.02 -28.27 -14.39
N LEU A 395 -6.29 -27.96 -14.66
CA LEU A 395 -7.10 -28.55 -15.72
C LEU A 395 -6.99 -27.68 -16.97
N ASP A 396 -6.63 -28.31 -18.08
CA ASP A 396 -6.58 -27.66 -19.39
C ASP A 396 -8.00 -27.39 -19.89
N LEU A 397 -8.33 -26.13 -20.14
CA LEU A 397 -9.67 -25.70 -20.58
C LEU A 397 -9.71 -25.35 -22.08
N ARG A 398 -8.71 -25.77 -22.86
CA ARG A 398 -8.74 -25.59 -24.32
C ARG A 398 -9.92 -26.36 -24.94
N PRO A 399 -10.83 -25.69 -25.66
CA PRO A 399 -11.96 -26.34 -26.33
C PRO A 399 -11.53 -27.46 -27.29
N GLU A 400 -10.34 -27.33 -27.89
CA GLU A 400 -9.74 -28.29 -28.83
C GLU A 400 -9.44 -29.68 -28.23
N GLN A 401 -9.36 -29.79 -26.90
CA GLN A 401 -9.11 -31.06 -26.21
C GLN A 401 -10.37 -31.75 -25.69
N LEU A 402 -11.52 -31.08 -25.74
CA LEU A 402 -12.78 -31.64 -25.28
C LEU A 402 -13.45 -32.42 -26.44
N PRO A 403 -13.95 -33.63 -26.20
CA PRO A 403 -14.76 -34.34 -27.19
C PRO A 403 -16.06 -33.60 -27.49
N ASP A 404 -16.61 -33.79 -28.70
CA ASP A 404 -17.86 -33.14 -29.14
C ASP A 404 -19.05 -33.41 -28.20
N ASN A 405 -19.07 -34.57 -27.54
CA ASN A 405 -20.07 -34.90 -26.51
C ASN A 405 -19.37 -35.38 -25.22
N PRO A 406 -19.02 -34.47 -24.29
CA PRO A 406 -18.31 -34.83 -23.07
C PRO A 406 -19.16 -35.72 -22.15
N ALA A 407 -20.49 -35.59 -22.17
CA ALA A 407 -21.38 -36.39 -21.33
C ALA A 407 -21.44 -37.86 -21.75
N ALA A 408 -21.49 -38.14 -23.05
CA ALA A 408 -21.51 -39.51 -23.56
C ALA A 408 -20.23 -40.29 -23.21
N ILE A 409 -19.07 -39.63 -23.29
CA ILE A 409 -17.78 -40.24 -22.93
C ILE A 409 -17.63 -40.36 -21.41
N ALA A 410 -18.06 -39.35 -20.65
CA ALA A 410 -18.09 -39.45 -19.19
C ALA A 410 -18.99 -40.60 -18.71
N GLN A 411 -20.09 -40.87 -19.41
CA GLN A 411 -20.94 -42.03 -19.13
C GLN A 411 -20.22 -43.36 -19.36
N GLN A 412 -19.51 -43.51 -20.49
CA GLN A 412 -18.72 -44.72 -20.77
C GLN A 412 -17.60 -44.93 -19.73
N LEU A 413 -16.93 -43.85 -19.31
CA LEU A 413 -15.91 -43.89 -18.27
C LEU A 413 -16.51 -44.29 -16.91
N ALA A 414 -17.68 -43.76 -16.57
CA ALA A 414 -18.41 -44.14 -15.36
C ALA A 414 -18.86 -45.61 -15.37
N GLU A 415 -19.27 -46.14 -16.52
CA GLU A 415 -19.60 -47.56 -16.71
C GLU A 415 -18.35 -48.47 -16.62
N ALA A 416 -17.19 -47.97 -17.05
CA ALA A 416 -15.90 -48.64 -16.91
C ALA A 416 -15.30 -48.56 -15.48
N GLY A 417 -15.93 -47.82 -14.57
CA GLY A 417 -15.47 -47.62 -13.20
C GLY A 417 -14.42 -46.50 -13.03
N GLU A 418 -14.11 -45.76 -14.10
CA GLU A 418 -13.19 -44.62 -14.11
C GLU A 418 -13.93 -43.32 -13.75
N TYR A 419 -14.38 -43.23 -12.50
CA TYR A 419 -15.23 -42.13 -12.04
C TYR A 419 -14.50 -40.77 -12.01
N ARG A 420 -13.18 -40.75 -11.77
CA ARG A 420 -12.39 -39.51 -11.67
C ARG A 420 -12.24 -38.84 -13.02
N GLU A 421 -11.95 -39.64 -14.02
CA GLU A 421 -11.86 -39.24 -15.41
C GLU A 421 -13.24 -38.75 -15.89
N ALA A 422 -14.32 -39.47 -15.55
CA ALA A 422 -15.69 -39.08 -15.88
C ALA A 422 -16.07 -37.70 -15.30
N LEU A 423 -15.88 -37.49 -13.99
CA LEU A 423 -16.22 -36.20 -13.35
C LEU A 423 -15.30 -35.07 -13.81
N SER A 424 -14.00 -35.33 -14.01
CA SER A 424 -13.07 -34.32 -14.53
C SER A 424 -13.48 -33.85 -15.92
N LEU A 425 -13.90 -34.78 -16.80
CA LEU A 425 -14.35 -34.47 -18.15
C LEU A 425 -15.64 -33.63 -18.13
N LEU A 426 -16.64 -34.02 -17.33
CA LEU A 426 -17.86 -33.24 -17.15
C LEU A 426 -17.58 -31.84 -16.60
N TYR A 427 -16.74 -31.73 -15.58
CA TYR A 427 -16.43 -30.45 -14.95
C TYR A 427 -15.70 -29.48 -15.90
N ARG A 428 -14.69 -29.99 -16.63
CA ARG A 428 -13.99 -29.21 -17.67
C ARG A 428 -14.94 -28.80 -18.80
N GLY A 429 -15.77 -29.72 -19.25
CA GLY A 429 -16.83 -29.42 -20.22
C GLY A 429 -17.72 -28.29 -19.74
N ALA A 430 -18.11 -28.29 -18.44
CA ALA A 430 -19.04 -27.31 -17.89
C ALA A 430 -18.42 -25.93 -17.88
N LEU A 431 -17.18 -25.83 -17.41
CA LEU A 431 -16.43 -24.58 -17.41
C LEU A 431 -16.22 -24.03 -18.82
N VAL A 432 -15.87 -24.89 -19.78
CA VAL A 432 -15.70 -24.45 -21.18
C VAL A 432 -17.02 -23.94 -21.73
N TYR A 433 -18.12 -24.68 -21.59
CA TYR A 433 -19.45 -24.22 -22.03
C TYR A 433 -19.85 -22.88 -21.39
N LEU A 434 -19.67 -22.74 -20.08
CA LEU A 434 -20.01 -21.52 -19.34
C LEU A 434 -19.19 -20.31 -19.78
N VAL A 435 -17.93 -20.51 -20.19
CA VAL A 435 -17.04 -19.44 -20.66
C VAL A 435 -17.27 -19.14 -22.15
N THR A 436 -17.46 -20.16 -23.01
CA THR A 436 -17.54 -19.99 -24.47
C THR A 436 -18.94 -19.63 -24.95
N GLU A 437 -19.96 -20.41 -24.54
CA GLU A 437 -21.34 -20.22 -25.01
C GLU A 437 -22.07 -19.18 -24.17
N GLN A 438 -21.86 -19.21 -22.85
CA GLN A 438 -22.60 -18.37 -21.91
C GLN A 438 -21.86 -17.11 -21.46
N ALA A 439 -20.64 -16.90 -21.96
CA ALA A 439 -19.84 -15.69 -21.80
C ALA A 439 -19.61 -15.24 -20.34
N ILE A 440 -19.54 -16.19 -19.38
CA ILE A 440 -19.17 -15.87 -18.00
C ILE A 440 -17.69 -15.53 -17.92
N ASP A 441 -17.37 -14.40 -17.29
CA ASP A 441 -16.00 -13.97 -17.02
C ASP A 441 -15.48 -14.66 -15.76
N ILE A 442 -14.83 -15.81 -15.92
CA ILE A 442 -14.18 -16.55 -14.84
C ILE A 442 -12.69 -16.16 -14.79
N PRO A 443 -12.20 -15.52 -13.71
CA PRO A 443 -10.78 -15.20 -13.57
C PRO A 443 -9.89 -16.44 -13.53
N ASP A 444 -8.67 -16.35 -14.10
CA ASP A 444 -7.65 -17.43 -14.05
C ASP A 444 -7.27 -17.87 -12.62
N SER A 445 -7.54 -17.02 -11.61
CA SER A 445 -7.27 -17.30 -10.20
C SER A 445 -8.51 -17.75 -9.41
N ALA A 446 -9.65 -17.91 -10.06
CA ALA A 446 -10.88 -18.29 -9.39
C ALA A 446 -10.72 -19.69 -8.78
N THR A 447 -11.27 -19.91 -7.58
CA THR A 447 -11.43 -21.22 -6.92
C THR A 447 -12.69 -21.94 -7.42
N GLU A 448 -12.80 -23.27 -7.27
CA GLU A 448 -14.01 -24.01 -7.67
C GLU A 448 -15.27 -23.48 -6.96
N GLY A 449 -15.12 -23.01 -5.72
CA GLY A 449 -16.20 -22.35 -4.96
C GLY A 449 -16.54 -20.94 -5.47
N GLU A 450 -15.56 -20.17 -5.94
CA GLU A 450 -15.81 -18.89 -6.60
C GLU A 450 -16.49 -19.08 -7.96
N CYS A 451 -16.14 -20.12 -8.71
CA CYS A 451 -16.85 -20.52 -9.92
C CYS A 451 -18.32 -20.83 -9.63
N GLN A 452 -18.61 -21.57 -8.56
CA GLN A 452 -19.99 -21.87 -8.15
C GLN A 452 -20.78 -20.60 -7.80
N LEU A 453 -20.16 -19.66 -7.09
CA LEU A 453 -20.77 -18.35 -6.79
C LEU A 453 -21.07 -17.56 -8.07
N LEU A 454 -20.12 -17.50 -9.00
CA LEU A 454 -20.30 -16.82 -10.28
C LEU A 454 -21.46 -17.43 -11.08
N VAL A 455 -21.52 -18.76 -11.18
CA VAL A 455 -22.62 -19.43 -11.89
C VAL A 455 -23.96 -19.10 -11.22
N SER A 456 -24.05 -19.17 -9.88
CA SER A 456 -25.29 -18.86 -9.16
C SER A 456 -25.77 -17.41 -9.31
N GLN A 457 -24.86 -16.47 -9.58
CA GLN A 457 -25.19 -15.05 -9.73
C GLN A 457 -25.64 -14.68 -11.15
N TYR A 458 -25.12 -15.38 -12.16
CA TYR A 458 -25.26 -14.98 -13.56
C TYR A 458 -26.09 -15.95 -14.41
N ARG A 459 -26.41 -17.15 -13.91
CA ARG A 459 -27.08 -18.22 -14.66
C ARG A 459 -28.42 -18.62 -14.07
N ASP A 460 -29.18 -19.35 -14.88
CA ASP A 460 -30.49 -19.85 -14.48
C ASP A 460 -30.38 -20.89 -13.36
N VAL A 461 -31.47 -21.06 -12.62
CA VAL A 461 -31.50 -21.91 -11.41
C VAL A 461 -31.11 -23.35 -11.74
N ASP A 462 -31.54 -23.87 -12.88
CA ASP A 462 -31.28 -25.25 -13.32
C ASP A 462 -29.78 -25.48 -13.62
N GLU A 463 -29.12 -24.53 -14.29
CA GLU A 463 -27.67 -24.59 -14.57
C GLU A 463 -26.85 -24.41 -13.30
N SER A 464 -27.28 -23.51 -12.41
CA SER A 464 -26.62 -23.30 -11.12
C SER A 464 -26.73 -24.54 -10.21
N GLU A 465 -27.88 -25.19 -10.18
CA GLU A 465 -28.09 -26.39 -9.38
C GLU A 465 -27.27 -27.56 -9.93
N TYR A 466 -27.29 -27.77 -11.25
CA TYR A 466 -26.47 -28.79 -11.90
C TYR A 466 -24.97 -28.57 -11.63
N PHE A 467 -24.47 -27.36 -11.86
CA PHE A 467 -23.06 -27.04 -11.66
C PHE A 467 -22.64 -27.19 -10.19
N SER A 468 -23.53 -26.85 -9.26
CA SER A 468 -23.33 -27.06 -7.82
C SER A 468 -23.18 -28.55 -7.47
N GLN A 469 -24.07 -29.41 -7.97
CA GLN A 469 -24.02 -30.85 -7.73
C GLN A 469 -22.76 -31.49 -8.35
N LEU A 470 -22.41 -31.09 -9.57
CA LEU A 470 -21.19 -31.55 -10.25
C LEU A 470 -19.93 -31.13 -9.50
N THR A 471 -19.86 -29.86 -9.06
CA THR A 471 -18.72 -29.33 -8.31
C THR A 471 -18.55 -30.05 -6.98
N HIS A 472 -19.64 -30.33 -6.27
CA HIS A 472 -19.59 -31.07 -5.01
C HIS A 472 -19.05 -32.49 -5.20
N SER A 473 -19.57 -33.24 -6.19
CA SER A 473 -19.09 -34.58 -6.52
C SER A 473 -17.63 -34.60 -6.98
N TRP A 474 -17.22 -33.59 -7.77
CA TRP A 474 -15.83 -33.41 -8.17
C TRP A 474 -14.92 -33.16 -6.97
N LEU A 475 -15.26 -32.22 -6.08
CA LEU A 475 -14.43 -31.89 -4.91
C LEU A 475 -14.30 -33.09 -3.96
N ALA A 476 -15.39 -33.80 -3.70
CA ALA A 476 -15.42 -34.97 -2.83
C ALA A 476 -14.50 -36.09 -3.34
N MET A 477 -14.39 -36.26 -4.65
CA MET A 477 -13.54 -37.29 -5.24
C MET A 477 -12.10 -36.80 -5.49
N ALA A 478 -11.95 -35.59 -6.05
CA ALA A 478 -10.66 -35.05 -6.48
C ALA A 478 -9.74 -34.77 -5.29
N TYR A 479 -10.30 -34.20 -4.23
CA TYR A 479 -9.58 -33.79 -3.01
C TYR A 479 -9.99 -34.62 -1.78
N GLY A 480 -11.26 -35.04 -1.68
CA GLY A 480 -11.75 -35.85 -0.56
C GLY A 480 -11.46 -37.34 -0.67
N HIS A 481 -11.06 -37.84 -1.85
CA HIS A 481 -10.86 -39.26 -2.15
C HIS A 481 -12.06 -40.16 -1.82
N ILE A 482 -13.27 -39.59 -1.81
CA ILE A 482 -14.52 -40.31 -1.59
C ILE A 482 -15.03 -40.79 -2.95
N LEU A 483 -15.22 -42.11 -3.10
CA LEU A 483 -15.82 -42.67 -4.31
C LEU A 483 -17.32 -42.31 -4.34
N PRO A 484 -17.82 -41.66 -5.39
CA PRO A 484 -19.24 -41.43 -5.56
C PRO A 484 -19.95 -42.74 -5.91
N GLU A 485 -21.24 -42.79 -5.63
CA GLU A 485 -22.08 -43.89 -6.12
C GLU A 485 -22.23 -43.79 -7.64
N GLN A 486 -22.13 -44.94 -8.34
CA GLN A 486 -22.21 -44.99 -9.80
C GLN A 486 -23.49 -44.33 -10.34
N GLU A 487 -24.61 -44.53 -9.67
CA GLU A 487 -25.90 -43.95 -10.03
C GLU A 487 -25.85 -42.41 -10.05
N GLN A 488 -25.15 -41.79 -9.08
CA GLN A 488 -25.02 -40.33 -9.00
C GLN A 488 -24.23 -39.75 -10.18
N VAL A 489 -23.14 -40.42 -10.58
CA VAL A 489 -22.34 -39.99 -11.74
C VAL A 489 -23.12 -40.15 -13.04
N LEU A 490 -23.87 -41.26 -13.19
CA LEU A 490 -24.71 -41.49 -14.37
C LEU A 490 -25.85 -40.48 -14.49
N VAL A 491 -26.46 -40.09 -13.36
CA VAL A 491 -27.48 -39.03 -13.32
C VAL A 491 -26.89 -37.69 -13.78
N LEU A 492 -25.68 -37.32 -13.33
CA LEU A 492 -25.00 -36.11 -13.79
C LEU A 492 -24.71 -36.14 -15.30
N CYS A 493 -24.32 -37.30 -15.85
CA CYS A 493 -24.15 -37.46 -17.30
C CYS A 493 -25.45 -37.25 -18.08
N GLN A 494 -26.58 -37.78 -17.58
CA GLN A 494 -27.88 -37.68 -18.24
C GLN A 494 -28.46 -36.26 -18.19
N GLN A 495 -28.31 -35.59 -17.04
CA GLN A 495 -28.79 -34.22 -16.85
C GLN A 495 -28.04 -33.20 -17.70
N TRP A 496 -26.78 -33.49 -18.05
CA TRP A 496 -25.94 -32.62 -18.88
C TRP A 496 -26.64 -32.13 -20.16
N SER A 497 -27.28 -33.04 -20.91
CA SER A 497 -27.93 -32.67 -22.17
C SER A 497 -29.19 -31.82 -21.98
N GLY A 498 -29.85 -31.94 -20.83
CA GLY A 498 -31.00 -31.10 -20.49
C GLY A 498 -30.60 -29.67 -20.10
N VAL A 499 -29.41 -29.53 -19.51
CA VAL A 499 -28.91 -28.25 -18.97
C VAL A 499 -28.08 -27.49 -20.00
N PHE A 500 -27.19 -28.17 -20.73
CA PHE A 500 -26.26 -27.54 -21.68
C PHE A 500 -26.50 -27.94 -23.14
N GLY A 501 -27.39 -28.89 -23.40
CA GLY A 501 -27.73 -29.35 -24.75
C GLY A 501 -28.72 -28.42 -25.45
N HIS A 502 -28.24 -27.28 -25.93
CA HIS A 502 -28.86 -26.60 -27.08
C HIS A 502 -27.95 -26.83 -28.29
N GLU A 503 -28.48 -27.48 -29.34
CA GLU A 503 -27.80 -27.51 -30.63
C GLU A 503 -27.57 -26.07 -31.10
N PRO A 504 -26.36 -25.71 -31.57
CA PRO A 504 -26.12 -24.42 -32.18
C PRO A 504 -26.97 -24.32 -33.46
N GLY A 505 -27.97 -23.44 -33.44
CA GLY A 505 -28.75 -23.04 -34.62
C GLY A 505 -28.00 -22.11 -35.56
#